data_AF-A0AA95JCL3-F1
#
_entry.id   AF-A0AA95JCL3-F1
#
_cell.length_a   1.000
_cell.length_b   1.000
_cell.length_c   1.000
_cell.angle_alpha   90.00
_cell.angle_beta   90.00
_cell.angle_gamma   90.00
#
_symmetry.space_group_name_H-M   'P 1'
#
loop_
_entity.id
_entity.type
_entity.pdbx_description
1 polymer ?
#
loop_
_entity_poly.entity_id
_entity_poly.type
_entity_poly.pdbx_seq_one_letter_code
_entity_poly.pdbx_strand_id
1 'polypeptide(L)'
;MMIDMSNFIVMLIFVASSLLLGRRFYTIQLKNETERLARDLKLPIQQLSYSLEQISYFVSLPSSIPTIKNAKPEDVIIKLDYKSTLFPRLSGIKIMIFEDSIPIVLAYLSVQNFRIPELDHWLRQGKINESDYLKISAMKIMDPDTLKEIAAEVYKQIQLGRRRRTVS
;
A
#
# COMPACT_ATOMS: atom_id res chain seq x y z
N MET A 1 14.45 -22.73 37.80
CA MET A 1 13.25 -22.61 36.94
C MET A 1 13.58 -23.28 35.61
N MET A 2 13.34 -24.59 35.48
CA MET A 2 13.51 -25.29 34.21
C MET A 2 12.30 -24.96 33.35
N ILE A 3 12.51 -24.25 32.25
CA ILE A 3 11.50 -24.23 31.19
C ILE A 3 11.55 -25.63 30.59
N ASP A 4 10.54 -26.46 30.84
CA ASP A 4 10.44 -27.76 30.21
C ASP A 4 10.50 -27.57 28.68
N MET A 5 11.28 -28.42 28.01
CA MET A 5 11.55 -28.33 26.57
C MET A 5 10.24 -28.31 25.75
N SER A 6 9.18 -28.94 26.26
CA SER A 6 7.82 -28.86 25.73
C SER A 6 7.23 -27.44 25.75
N ASN A 7 7.35 -26.71 26.87
CA ASN A 7 6.86 -25.35 27.00
C ASN A 7 7.60 -24.39 26.05
N PHE A 8 8.91 -24.61 25.85
CA PHE A 8 9.69 -23.85 24.89
C PHE A 8 9.23 -24.08 23.44
N ILE A 9 8.95 -25.33 23.05
CA ILE A 9 8.42 -25.66 21.73
C ILE A 9 7.05 -25.01 21.50
N VAL A 10 6.14 -25.10 22.48
CA VAL A 10 4.80 -24.48 22.37
C VAL A 10 4.91 -22.96 22.20
N MET A 11 5.81 -22.31 22.94
CA MET A 11 6.07 -20.88 22.79
C MET A 11 6.58 -20.51 21.39
N LEU A 12 7.50 -21.31 20.84
CA LEU A 12 8.00 -21.09 19.48
C LEU A 12 6.91 -21.26 18.42
N ILE A 13 6.08 -22.30 18.53
CA ILE A 13 4.94 -22.52 17.63
C ILE A 13 3.96 -21.35 17.73
N PHE A 14 3.66 -20.87 18.94
CA PHE A 14 2.77 -19.74 19.16
C PHE A 14 3.30 -18.45 18.49
N VAL A 15 4.58 -18.13 18.68
CA VAL A 15 5.22 -16.96 18.05
C VAL A 15 5.23 -17.10 16.53
N ALA A 16 5.66 -18.25 16.01
CA ALA A 16 5.69 -18.50 14.56
C ALA A 16 4.28 -18.38 13.94
N SER A 17 3.27 -18.98 14.57
CA SER A 17 1.88 -18.90 14.10
C SER A 17 1.36 -17.46 14.10
N SER A 18 1.65 -16.68 15.14
CA SER A 18 1.22 -15.28 15.27
C SER A 18 1.87 -14.40 14.20
N LEU A 19 3.15 -14.62 13.88
CA LEU A 19 3.86 -13.91 12.82
C LEU A 19 3.29 -14.23 11.42
N LEU A 20 2.96 -15.50 11.16
CA LEU A 20 2.41 -15.93 9.87
C LEU A 20 0.96 -15.50 9.67
N LEU A 21 0.13 -15.65 10.71
CA LEU A 21 -1.29 -15.38 10.66
C LEU A 21 -1.63 -13.90 10.85
N GLY A 22 -0.79 -13.13 11.54
CA GLY A 22 -1.08 -11.73 11.87
C GLY A 22 -1.43 -10.88 10.66
N ARG A 23 -0.70 -11.04 9.54
CA ARG A 23 -1.00 -10.32 8.28
C ARG A 23 -2.33 -10.75 7.66
N ARG A 24 -2.65 -12.03 7.70
CA ARG A 24 -3.92 -12.57 7.18
C ARG A 24 -5.09 -12.05 7.99
N PHE A 25 -5.00 -12.11 9.32
CA PHE A 25 -6.02 -11.58 10.21
C PHE A 25 -6.22 -10.07 10.03
N TYR A 26 -5.14 -9.30 9.88
CA TYR A 26 -5.24 -7.88 9.58
C TYR A 26 -6.02 -7.61 8.29
N THR A 27 -5.69 -8.29 7.18
CA THR A 27 -6.39 -8.08 5.91
C THR A 27 -7.88 -8.45 6.02
N ILE A 28 -8.20 -9.55 6.71
CA ILE A 28 -9.60 -9.97 6.93
C ILE A 28 -10.34 -8.96 7.78
N GLN A 29 -9.75 -8.53 8.91
CA GLN A 29 -10.34 -7.52 9.78
C GLN A 29 -10.58 -6.22 9.01
N LEU A 30 -9.57 -5.76 8.28
CA LEU A 30 -9.63 -4.53 7.50
C LEU A 30 -10.74 -4.61 6.44
N LYS A 31 -10.87 -5.74 5.74
CA LYS A 31 -11.96 -5.99 4.79
C LYS A 31 -13.32 -5.94 5.47
N ASN A 32 -13.51 -6.63 6.59
CA ASN A 32 -14.80 -6.67 7.27
C ASN A 32 -15.22 -5.28 7.81
N GLU A 33 -14.27 -4.53 8.39
CA GLU A 33 -14.54 -3.18 8.90
C GLU A 33 -14.88 -2.21 7.77
N THR A 34 -14.14 -2.27 6.67
CA THR A 34 -14.40 -1.42 5.51
C THR A 34 -15.70 -1.80 4.78
N GLU A 35 -16.06 -3.07 4.66
CA GLU A 35 -17.36 -3.49 4.11
C GLU A 35 -18.53 -3.09 5.00
N ARG A 36 -18.34 -3.04 6.32
CA ARG A 36 -19.34 -2.49 7.24
C ARG A 36 -19.51 -0.99 7.00
N LEU A 37 -18.41 -0.23 6.99
CA LEU A 37 -18.44 1.21 6.69
C LEU A 37 -19.06 1.51 5.31
N ALA A 38 -18.71 0.72 4.29
CA ALA A 38 -19.27 0.82 2.94
C ALA A 38 -20.78 0.68 2.93
N ARG A 39 -21.33 -0.27 3.69
CA ARG A 39 -22.78 -0.48 3.85
C ARG A 39 -23.44 0.69 4.57
N ASP A 40 -22.85 1.14 5.67
CA ASP A 40 -23.37 2.25 6.47
C ASP A 40 -23.39 3.56 5.67
N LEU A 41 -22.39 3.76 4.79
CA LEU A 41 -22.24 4.93 3.94
C LEU A 41 -22.87 4.77 2.54
N LYS A 42 -23.49 3.61 2.26
CA LYS A 42 -24.13 3.24 0.98
C LYS A 42 -23.24 3.41 -0.25
N LEU A 43 -21.93 3.14 -0.12
CA LEU A 43 -20.97 3.31 -1.22
C LEU A 43 -20.01 2.13 -1.34
N PRO A 44 -19.80 1.62 -2.57
CA PRO A 44 -18.79 0.61 -2.82
C PRO A 44 -17.40 1.25 -2.81
N ILE A 45 -16.58 0.86 -1.84
CA ILE A 45 -15.19 1.34 -1.68
C ILE A 45 -14.35 1.13 -2.94
N GLN A 46 -14.66 0.09 -3.71
CA GLN A 46 -13.97 -0.22 -4.97
C GLN A 46 -14.15 0.87 -6.02
N GLN A 47 -15.25 1.62 -6.00
CA GLN A 47 -15.54 2.68 -6.99
C GLN A 47 -14.98 4.04 -6.59
N LEU A 48 -14.37 4.16 -5.41
CA LEU A 48 -13.80 5.42 -4.95
C LEU A 48 -12.65 5.85 -5.86
N SER A 49 -12.76 7.07 -6.38
CA SER A 49 -11.69 7.72 -7.14
C SER A 49 -10.53 8.11 -6.21
N TYR A 50 -9.30 8.07 -6.71
CA TYR A 50 -8.12 8.38 -5.90
C TYR A 50 -7.06 9.17 -6.69
N SER A 51 -6.16 9.82 -5.96
CA SER A 51 -5.06 10.61 -6.52
C SER A 51 -3.69 10.03 -6.19
N LEU A 52 -2.81 10.02 -7.19
CA LEU A 52 -1.42 9.56 -7.10
C LEU A 52 -0.40 10.70 -7.10
N GLU A 53 -0.85 11.93 -6.89
CA GLU A 53 0.02 13.12 -6.93
C GLU A 53 1.06 13.15 -5.80
N GLN A 54 0.78 12.50 -4.68
CA GLN A 54 1.65 12.50 -3.48
C GLN A 54 2.62 11.31 -3.41
N ILE A 55 2.90 10.66 -4.54
CA ILE A 55 3.97 9.65 -4.62
C ILE A 55 5.33 10.34 -4.42
N SER A 56 6.12 9.80 -3.48
CA SER A 56 7.48 10.25 -3.22
C SER A 56 8.46 9.46 -4.10
N TYR A 57 9.10 10.13 -5.06
CA TYR A 57 10.07 9.51 -5.96
C TYR A 57 11.49 9.69 -5.41
N PHE A 58 12.29 8.63 -5.42
CA PHE A 58 13.69 8.64 -4.97
C PHE A 58 14.69 8.72 -6.13
N VAL A 59 14.17 8.76 -7.37
CA VAL A 59 14.94 8.85 -8.60
C VAL A 59 14.53 10.10 -9.38
N SER A 60 15.43 10.61 -10.21
CA SER A 60 15.11 11.69 -11.15
C SER A 60 14.03 11.24 -12.14
N LEU A 61 13.15 12.17 -12.50
CA LEU A 61 12.07 11.95 -13.47
C LEU A 61 12.25 12.91 -14.68
N PRO A 62 12.36 12.41 -15.92
CA PRO A 62 12.58 11.00 -16.26
C PRO A 62 13.96 10.53 -15.78
N SER A 63 14.12 9.21 -15.59
CA SER A 63 15.39 8.67 -15.12
C SER A 63 16.40 8.55 -16.26
N SER A 64 17.65 8.93 -15.98
CA SER A 64 18.79 8.70 -16.88
C SER A 64 19.58 7.43 -16.56
N ILE A 65 19.25 6.74 -15.46
CA ILE A 65 19.93 5.52 -15.04
C ILE A 65 19.58 4.42 -16.06
N PRO A 66 20.57 3.80 -16.74
CA PRO A 66 20.31 2.84 -17.83
C PRO A 66 19.34 1.72 -17.44
N THR A 67 19.51 1.19 -16.24
CA THR A 67 18.70 0.13 -15.65
C THR A 67 17.23 0.52 -15.53
N ILE A 68 16.97 1.74 -15.07
CA ILE A 68 15.61 2.26 -14.88
C ILE A 68 15.01 2.66 -16.22
N LYS A 69 15.80 3.26 -17.10
CA LYS A 69 15.38 3.68 -18.44
C LYS A 69 15.02 2.50 -19.33
N ASN A 70 15.76 1.40 -19.23
CA ASN A 70 15.54 0.20 -20.04
C ASN A 70 14.57 -0.80 -19.37
N ALA A 71 14.12 -0.52 -18.14
CA ALA A 71 13.14 -1.36 -17.45
C ALA A 71 11.83 -1.42 -18.25
N LYS A 72 11.19 -2.59 -18.23
CA LYS A 72 9.88 -2.83 -18.80
C LYS A 72 8.78 -2.58 -17.76
N PRO A 73 7.51 -2.42 -18.17
CA PRO A 73 6.39 -2.29 -17.24
C PRO A 73 6.31 -3.46 -16.25
N GLU A 74 6.59 -4.70 -16.71
CA GLU A 74 6.60 -5.90 -15.87
C GLU A 74 7.71 -5.94 -14.82
N ASP A 75 8.78 -5.15 -14.98
CA ASP A 75 9.89 -5.11 -14.02
C ASP A 75 9.54 -4.28 -12.77
N VAL A 76 8.47 -3.47 -12.84
CA VAL A 76 8.00 -2.64 -11.73
C VAL A 76 7.22 -3.49 -10.74
N ILE A 77 7.82 -3.72 -9.58
CA ILE A 77 7.27 -4.53 -8.50
C ILE A 77 6.83 -3.64 -7.35
N ILE A 78 5.63 -3.89 -6.84
CA ILE A 78 5.10 -3.24 -5.65
C ILE A 78 5.18 -4.19 -4.45
N LYS A 79 5.77 -3.72 -3.34
CA LYS A 79 5.71 -4.42 -2.05
C LYS A 79 4.92 -3.60 -1.04
N LEU A 80 3.97 -4.26 -0.37
CA LEU A 80 3.24 -3.69 0.77
C LEU A 80 4.19 -3.51 1.95
N ASP A 81 4.19 -2.31 2.53
CA ASP A 81 5.04 -1.94 3.66
C ASP A 81 4.22 -1.89 4.96
N TYR A 82 4.62 -2.69 5.96
CA TYR A 82 3.89 -2.82 7.23
C TYR A 82 4.76 -2.30 8.39
N LYS A 83 4.16 -1.53 9.29
CA LYS A 83 4.86 -0.90 10.43
C LYS A 83 5.27 -1.88 11.55
N SER A 84 4.66 -3.06 11.61
CA SER A 84 4.90 -4.04 12.68
C SER A 84 4.68 -5.46 12.16
N THR A 85 5.39 -6.43 12.74
CA THR A 85 5.31 -7.84 12.37
C THR A 85 4.19 -8.57 13.10
N LEU A 86 3.95 -8.23 14.38
CA LEU A 86 2.91 -8.86 15.22
C LEU A 86 1.54 -8.17 15.09
N PHE A 87 1.55 -6.84 14.94
CA PHE A 87 0.33 -6.04 14.75
C PHE A 87 0.44 -5.30 13.43
N PRO A 88 0.39 -6.02 12.30
CA PRO A 88 0.64 -5.42 11.00
C PRO A 88 -0.36 -4.32 10.73
N ARG A 89 0.18 -3.15 10.37
CA ARG A 89 -0.60 -2.02 9.87
C ARG A 89 0.07 -1.55 8.60
N LEU A 90 -0.71 -1.52 7.52
CA LEU A 90 -0.20 -1.03 6.25
C LEU A 90 0.21 0.43 6.41
N SER A 91 1.45 0.71 6.08
CA SER A 91 2.04 2.06 6.14
C SER A 91 2.11 2.70 4.77
N GLY A 92 2.22 1.87 3.74
CA GLY A 92 2.29 2.29 2.36
C GLY A 92 2.71 1.15 1.46
N ILE A 93 3.21 1.54 0.29
CA ILE A 93 3.77 0.64 -0.69
C ILE A 93 5.11 1.16 -1.19
N LYS A 94 6.04 0.24 -1.39
CA LYS A 94 7.34 0.49 -2.02
C LYS A 94 7.27 0.01 -3.46
N ILE A 95 7.57 0.90 -4.40
CA ILE A 95 7.66 0.59 -5.82
C ILE A 95 9.15 0.47 -6.17
N MET A 96 9.54 -0.66 -6.74
CA MET A 96 10.94 -1.00 -7.01
C MET A 96 11.11 -1.76 -8.32
N ILE A 97 12.32 -1.75 -8.86
CA ILE A 97 12.79 -2.69 -9.89
C ILE A 97 13.94 -3.52 -9.32
N PHE A 98 14.32 -4.59 -10.01
CA PHE A 98 15.50 -5.38 -9.65
C PHE A 98 16.59 -5.26 -10.73
N GLU A 99 17.81 -5.05 -10.29
CA GLU A 99 19.02 -5.13 -11.10
C GLU A 99 19.95 -6.13 -10.46
N ASP A 100 20.30 -7.22 -11.15
CA ASP A 100 21.18 -8.26 -10.61
C ASP A 100 20.76 -8.74 -9.20
N SER A 101 19.45 -8.87 -8.97
CA SER A 101 18.81 -9.22 -7.68
C SER A 101 18.89 -8.15 -6.58
N ILE A 102 19.42 -6.97 -6.87
CA ILE A 102 19.43 -5.81 -5.97
C ILE A 102 18.15 -4.98 -6.20
N PRO A 103 17.31 -4.78 -5.17
CA PRO A 103 16.11 -3.96 -5.29
C PRO A 103 16.46 -2.48 -5.32
N ILE A 104 16.11 -1.79 -6.39
CA ILE A 104 16.21 -0.34 -6.52
C ILE A 104 14.84 0.27 -6.23
N VAL A 105 14.73 0.97 -5.10
CA VAL A 105 13.48 1.64 -4.72
C VAL A 105 13.29 2.89 -5.58
N LEU A 106 12.26 2.88 -6.41
CA LEU A 106 11.93 3.98 -7.31
C LEU A 106 11.09 5.04 -6.61
N ALA A 107 10.09 4.59 -5.85
CA ALA A 107 9.13 5.45 -5.21
C ALA A 107 8.47 4.81 -3.98
N TYR A 108 7.86 5.64 -3.16
CA TYR A 108 7.05 5.25 -2.01
C TYR A 108 5.74 6.03 -1.96
N LEU A 109 4.64 5.33 -1.67
CA LEU A 109 3.33 5.91 -1.44
C LEU A 109 2.83 5.47 -0.07
N SER A 110 2.76 6.41 0.87
CA SER A 110 2.20 6.14 2.19
C SER A 110 0.67 6.09 2.14
N VAL A 111 0.06 5.30 3.02
CA VAL A 111 -1.41 5.28 3.18
C VAL A 111 -1.94 6.67 3.55
N GLN A 112 -1.17 7.45 4.31
CA GLN A 112 -1.53 8.82 4.73
C GLN A 112 -1.54 9.81 3.56
N ASN A 113 -0.71 9.57 2.55
CA ASN A 113 -0.61 10.41 1.36
C ASN A 113 -1.52 9.91 0.23
N PHE A 114 -2.19 8.77 0.41
CA PHE A 114 -3.15 8.26 -0.55
C PHE A 114 -4.48 8.97 -0.41
N ARG A 115 -4.72 9.93 -1.31
CA ARG A 115 -5.88 10.81 -1.26
C ARG A 115 -7.05 10.23 -2.03
N ILE A 116 -8.18 10.17 -1.35
CA ILE A 116 -9.47 9.78 -1.90
C ILE A 116 -10.41 10.99 -1.68
N PRO A 117 -10.68 11.80 -2.72
CA PRO A 117 -11.41 13.06 -2.57
C PRO A 117 -12.76 12.91 -1.86
N GLU A 118 -13.48 11.83 -2.14
CA GLU A 118 -14.76 11.52 -1.49
C GLU A 118 -14.61 11.32 0.03
N LEU A 119 -13.55 10.66 0.48
CA LEU A 119 -13.25 10.52 1.91
C LEU A 119 -12.84 11.86 2.52
N ASP A 120 -12.14 12.73 1.77
CA ASP A 120 -11.81 14.07 2.24
C ASP A 120 -13.07 14.92 2.46
N HIS A 121 -14.11 14.74 1.64
CA HIS A 121 -15.42 15.35 1.86
C HIS A 121 -16.11 14.80 3.11
N TRP A 122 -16.07 13.50 3.33
CA TRP A 122 -16.73 12.87 4.47
C TRP A 122 -16.06 13.13 5.80
N LEU A 123 -14.74 13.17 5.81
CA LEU A 123 -13.98 13.56 6.99
C LEU A 123 -14.34 14.99 7.40
N ARG A 124 -14.45 15.91 6.43
CA ARG A 124 -14.90 17.30 6.68
C ARG A 124 -16.34 17.38 7.16
N GLN A 125 -17.21 16.47 6.70
CA GLN A 125 -18.61 16.37 7.14
C GLN A 125 -18.77 15.64 8.48
N GLY A 126 -17.70 15.12 9.08
CA GLY A 126 -17.76 14.32 10.31
C GLY A 126 -18.45 12.96 10.15
N LYS A 127 -18.63 12.48 8.91
CA LYS A 127 -19.26 11.16 8.62
C LYS A 127 -18.32 9.99 8.90
N ILE A 128 -17.02 10.25 8.81
CA ILE A 128 -15.95 9.31 9.11
C ILE A 128 -14.91 10.04 9.97
N ASN A 129 -14.14 9.29 10.75
CA ASN A 129 -12.96 9.83 11.43
C ASN A 129 -11.67 9.50 10.64
N GLU A 130 -10.53 10.00 11.12
CA GLU A 130 -9.23 9.75 10.49
C GLU A 130 -8.84 8.26 10.47
N SER A 131 -9.22 7.50 11.49
CA SER A 131 -8.97 6.06 11.51
C SER A 131 -9.73 5.34 10.39
N ASP A 132 -11.00 5.70 10.18
CA ASP A 132 -11.83 5.13 9.11
C ASP A 132 -11.26 5.51 7.73
N TYR A 133 -10.84 6.77 7.56
CA TYR A 133 -10.14 7.22 6.36
C TYR A 133 -8.93 6.32 6.04
N LEU A 134 -8.04 6.14 7.01
CA LEU A 134 -6.82 5.35 6.81
C LEU A 134 -7.12 3.86 6.53
N LYS A 135 -8.18 3.31 7.13
CA LYS A 135 -8.61 1.92 6.87
C LYS A 135 -9.10 1.75 5.44
N ILE A 136 -9.95 2.66 4.97
CA ILE A 136 -10.47 2.64 3.60
C ILE A 136 -9.34 2.87 2.60
N SER A 137 -8.45 3.85 2.85
CA SER A 137 -7.26 4.08 2.02
C SER A 137 -6.36 2.85 1.97
N ALA A 138 -6.13 2.18 3.10
CA ALA A 138 -5.32 0.95 3.14
C ALA A 138 -5.96 -0.17 2.31
N MET A 139 -7.28 -0.37 2.40
CA MET A 139 -7.97 -1.36 1.56
C MET A 139 -7.89 -1.03 0.08
N LYS A 140 -8.11 0.23 -0.28
CA LYS A 140 -8.06 0.67 -1.67
C LYS A 140 -6.65 0.52 -2.24
N ILE A 141 -5.60 0.86 -1.50
CA ILE A 141 -4.21 0.63 -1.94
C ILE A 141 -3.89 -0.86 -2.11
N MET A 142 -4.47 -1.73 -1.27
CA MET A 142 -4.25 -3.19 -1.36
C MET A 142 -5.05 -3.86 -2.47
N ASP A 143 -5.98 -3.15 -3.10
CA ASP A 143 -6.78 -3.66 -4.22
C ASP A 143 -5.88 -3.95 -5.44
N PRO A 144 -5.96 -5.15 -6.04
CA PRO A 144 -5.07 -5.54 -7.13
C PRO A 144 -5.11 -4.62 -8.34
N ASP A 145 -6.28 -4.06 -8.67
CA ASP A 145 -6.41 -3.17 -9.83
C ASP A 145 -5.81 -1.80 -9.51
N THR A 146 -6.01 -1.31 -8.28
CA THR A 146 -5.33 -0.10 -7.79
C THR A 146 -3.79 -0.26 -7.81
N LEU A 147 -3.26 -1.41 -7.42
CA LEU A 147 -1.81 -1.70 -7.49
C LEU A 147 -1.30 -1.68 -8.94
N LYS A 148 -2.03 -2.26 -9.90
CA LYS A 148 -1.66 -2.22 -11.33
C LYS A 148 -1.64 -0.80 -11.85
N GLU A 149 -2.65 0.00 -11.52
CA GLU A 149 -2.74 1.41 -11.92
C GLU A 149 -1.57 2.23 -11.34
N ILE A 150 -1.21 2.00 -10.07
CA ILE A 150 -0.04 2.64 -9.44
C ILE A 150 1.26 2.24 -10.16
N ALA A 151 1.46 0.95 -10.44
CA ALA A 151 2.65 0.47 -11.14
C ALA A 151 2.78 1.11 -12.53
N ALA A 152 1.67 1.16 -13.27
CA ALA A 152 1.62 1.76 -14.60
C ALA A 152 1.91 3.27 -14.56
N GLU A 153 1.36 4.00 -13.58
CA GLU A 153 1.61 5.44 -13.43
C GLU A 153 3.08 5.70 -13.05
N VAL A 154 3.65 4.97 -12.09
CA VAL A 154 5.06 5.11 -11.71
C VAL A 154 5.98 4.81 -12.90
N TYR A 155 5.72 3.72 -13.63
CA TYR A 155 6.46 3.38 -14.85
C TYR A 155 6.43 4.54 -15.87
N LYS A 156 5.23 5.05 -16.17
CA LYS A 156 5.03 6.15 -17.11
C LYS A 156 5.77 7.42 -16.67
N GLN A 157 5.74 7.75 -15.38
CA GLN A 157 6.39 8.92 -14.81
C GLN A 157 7.92 8.81 -14.87
N ILE A 158 8.46 7.62 -14.68
CA ILE A 158 9.89 7.34 -14.79
C ILE A 158 10.39 7.44 -16.23
N GLN A 159 9.59 6.96 -17.20
CA GLN A 159 9.96 6.97 -18.61
C GLN A 159 9.78 8.34 -19.28
N LEU A 160 8.67 9.02 -18.99
CA LEU A 160 8.27 10.26 -19.68
C LEU A 160 8.48 11.53 -18.84
N GLY A 161 8.80 11.39 -17.55
CA GLY A 161 8.84 12.50 -16.61
C GLY A 161 7.46 12.92 -16.11
N ARG A 162 7.42 13.92 -15.24
CA ARG A 162 6.17 14.52 -14.75
C ARG A 162 5.41 15.20 -15.88
N ARG A 163 4.35 14.56 -16.38
CA ARG A 163 3.31 15.27 -17.14
C ARG A 163 2.66 16.27 -16.20
N ARG A 164 2.92 17.57 -16.38
CA ARG A 164 1.91 18.59 -16.02
C ARG A 164 0.67 18.21 -16.84
N ARG A 165 -0.46 17.94 -16.18
CA ARG A 165 -1.74 17.84 -16.90
C ARG A 165 -1.90 19.12 -17.69
N THR A 166 -1.73 19.07 -19.01
CA THR A 166 -2.29 20.07 -19.90
C THR A 166 -3.79 19.93 -19.75
N VAL A 167 -4.39 20.88 -19.05
CA VAL A 167 -5.83 21.08 -19.07
C VAL A 167 -6.17 21.46 -20.51
N SER A 168 -6.81 20.54 -21.25
CA SER A 168 -7.52 20.86 -22.50
C SER A 168 -8.97 21.11 -22.17
#